data_AF-A0A831X2N7-F1
#
_entry.id   AF-A0A831X2N7-F1
#
_cell.length_a   1.000
_cell.length_b   1.000
_cell.length_c   1.000
_cell.angle_alpha   90.00
_cell.angle_beta   90.00
_cell.angle_gamma   90.00
#
_symmetry.space_group_name_H-M   'P 1'
#
loop_
_entity.id
_entity.type
_entity.pdbx_description
1 polymer ?
#
loop_
_entity_poly.entity_id
_entity_poly.type
_entity_poly.pdbx_seq_one_letter_code
_entity_poly.pdbx_strand_id
1 'polypeptide(L)'
;MRWSGTDEGSGIAEFTVFVSEDRGPFTPFVIGTTATSAVFTGKPGKSYRFLSQARDAAGNLEDSKTVAEAITAIIVRRGDLNGDGAISIPDLILLIQILQGIAPANAAADVNGDGSVNVGDLIRLIQHLQGVSPLE
;
A
#
# COMPACT_ATOMS: atom_id res chain seq x y z
N MET A 1 -9.13 -6.10 2.44
CA MET A 1 -9.78 -5.19 3.41
C MET A 1 -11.18 -5.71 3.73
N ARG A 2 -11.68 -5.51 4.95
CA ARG A 2 -13.04 -5.87 5.38
C ARG A 2 -13.72 -4.70 6.07
N TRP A 3 -15.04 -4.65 5.99
CA TRP A 3 -15.91 -3.69 6.69
C TRP A 3 -17.17 -4.40 7.19
N SER A 4 -17.89 -3.74 8.09
CA SER A 4 -19.12 -4.23 8.68
C SER A 4 -19.94 -3.06 9.21
N GLY A 5 -21.24 -3.27 9.38
CA GLY A 5 -22.11 -2.32 10.06
C GLY A 5 -23.28 -3.05 10.70
N THR A 6 -24.05 -2.32 11.51
CA THR A 6 -25.29 -2.77 12.13
C THR A 6 -26.38 -1.75 11.89
N ASP A 7 -27.62 -2.21 11.79
CA ASP A 7 -28.82 -1.36 11.73
C ASP A 7 -29.89 -1.96 12.65
N GLU A 8 -30.57 -1.11 13.42
CA GLU A 8 -31.63 -1.54 14.36
C GLU A 8 -33.01 -1.66 13.69
N GLY A 9 -33.14 -1.24 12.43
CA GLY A 9 -34.40 -1.19 11.71
C GLY A 9 -34.44 -2.14 10.51
N SER A 10 -34.35 -1.55 9.32
CA SER A 10 -34.61 -2.22 8.05
C SER A 10 -33.48 -3.14 7.56
N GLY A 11 -32.34 -3.15 8.26
CA GLY A 11 -31.12 -3.82 7.86
C GLY A 11 -30.33 -2.98 6.85
N ILE A 12 -29.03 -3.28 6.73
CA ILE A 12 -28.17 -2.59 5.77
C ILE A 12 -28.42 -3.15 4.36
N ALA A 13 -28.77 -2.27 3.43
CA ALA A 13 -28.95 -2.61 2.02
C ALA A 13 -27.62 -2.59 1.25
N GLU A 14 -26.76 -1.60 1.51
CA GLU A 14 -25.49 -1.46 0.80
C GLU A 14 -24.45 -0.68 1.60
N PHE A 15 -23.19 -0.86 1.23
CA PHE A 15 -22.05 -0.09 1.69
C PHE A 15 -21.40 0.65 0.52
N THR A 16 -20.92 1.87 0.79
CA THR A 16 -19.91 2.55 -0.02
C THR A 16 -18.64 2.68 0.81
N VAL A 17 -17.52 2.23 0.25
CA VAL A 17 -16.19 2.30 0.87
C VAL A 17 -15.39 3.38 0.16
N PHE A 18 -14.80 4.27 0.95
CA PHE A 18 -13.95 5.34 0.45
C PHE A 18 -12.50 5.10 0.86
N VAL A 19 -11.57 5.58 0.03
CA VAL A 19 -10.14 5.58 0.31
C VAL A 19 -9.59 6.98 0.21
N SER A 20 -8.60 7.28 1.04
CA SER A 20 -7.79 8.50 0.96
C SER A 20 -6.32 8.12 0.92
N GLU A 21 -5.63 8.51 -0.15
CA GLU A 21 -4.17 8.37 -0.33
C GLU A 21 -3.47 9.60 0.25
N ASP A 22 -2.40 9.39 1.04
CA ASP A 22 -1.51 10.43 1.59
C ASP A 22 -2.22 11.64 2.20
N ARG A 23 -3.24 11.35 3.02
CA ARG A 23 -4.07 12.35 3.69
C ARG A 23 -4.86 13.28 2.75
N GLY A 24 -4.94 12.97 1.46
CA GLY A 24 -5.78 13.68 0.48
C GLY A 24 -7.28 13.48 0.71
N PRO A 25 -8.14 13.99 -0.18
CA PRO A 25 -9.58 13.79 -0.08
C PRO A 25 -9.97 12.31 -0.14
N PHE A 26 -11.09 11.95 0.49
CA PHE A 26 -11.68 10.63 0.34
C PHE A 26 -12.35 10.51 -1.03
N THR A 27 -11.99 9.48 -1.79
CA THR A 27 -12.60 9.11 -3.06
C THR A 27 -13.26 7.74 -2.97
N PRO A 28 -14.35 7.48 -3.73
CA PRO A 28 -14.98 6.17 -3.72
C PRO A 28 -14.02 5.07 -4.20
N PHE A 29 -13.92 3.98 -3.44
CA PHE A 29 -13.18 2.77 -3.80
C PHE A 29 -14.15 1.65 -4.23
N VAL A 30 -15.22 1.43 -3.47
CA VAL A 30 -16.32 0.52 -3.81
C VAL A 30 -17.63 1.24 -3.56
N ILE A 31 -18.57 1.16 -4.51
CA ILE A 31 -19.85 1.88 -4.45
C ILE A 31 -20.98 0.87 -4.45
N GLY A 32 -21.94 1.03 -3.53
CA GLY A 32 -23.22 0.31 -3.54
C GLY A 32 -23.07 -1.22 -3.53
N THR A 33 -22.36 -1.76 -2.55
CA THR A 33 -22.11 -3.21 -2.46
C THR A 33 -22.71 -3.84 -1.22
N THR A 34 -23.20 -5.07 -1.35
CA THR A 34 -23.57 -5.95 -0.22
C THR A 34 -22.39 -6.77 0.29
N ALA A 35 -21.28 -6.80 -0.46
CA ALA A 35 -20.07 -7.48 -0.01
C ALA A 35 -19.49 -6.75 1.22
N THR A 36 -18.86 -7.49 2.11
CA THR A 36 -18.21 -6.97 3.33
C THR A 36 -16.68 -6.99 3.23
N SER A 37 -16.16 -7.18 2.02
CA SER A 37 -14.73 -7.21 1.75
C SER A 37 -14.40 -6.93 0.29
N ALA A 38 -13.22 -6.34 0.07
CA ALA A 38 -12.61 -6.18 -1.25
C ALA A 38 -11.08 -6.17 -1.11
N VAL A 39 -10.39 -6.50 -2.22
CA VAL A 39 -8.93 -6.39 -2.33
C VAL A 39 -8.58 -4.95 -2.69
N PHE A 40 -7.78 -4.31 -1.84
CA PHE A 40 -7.20 -3.00 -2.12
C PHE A 40 -5.71 -3.19 -2.40
N THR A 41 -5.26 -2.78 -3.59
CA THR A 41 -3.86 -2.78 -3.98
C THR A 41 -3.32 -1.36 -3.87
N GLY A 42 -2.58 -1.08 -2.81
CA GLY A 42 -1.93 0.22 -2.65
C GLY A 42 -0.64 0.31 -3.45
N LYS A 43 -0.09 1.53 -3.52
CA LYS A 43 1.21 1.80 -4.11
C LYS A 43 2.30 1.80 -3.03
N PRO A 44 3.51 1.33 -3.34
CA PRO A 44 4.63 1.39 -2.41
C PRO A 44 4.93 2.83 -1.95
N GLY A 45 5.25 3.00 -0.67
CA GLY A 45 5.60 4.28 -0.05
C GLY A 45 4.40 5.17 0.29
N LYS A 46 3.17 4.66 0.13
CA LYS A 46 1.93 5.43 0.34
C LYS A 46 1.23 5.04 1.63
N SER A 47 0.51 6.02 2.18
CA SER A 47 -0.42 5.83 3.29
C SER A 47 -1.86 5.86 2.79
N TYR A 48 -2.69 4.99 3.35
CA TYR A 48 -4.09 4.83 2.97
C TYR A 48 -4.99 4.88 4.19
N ARG A 49 -6.09 5.62 4.06
CA ARG A 49 -7.14 5.75 5.07
C ARG A 49 -8.46 5.33 4.46
N PHE A 50 -9.28 4.65 5.22
CA PHE A 50 -10.55 4.11 4.74
C PHE A 50 -11.68 4.47 5.69
N LEU A 51 -12.86 4.65 5.12
CA LEU A 51 -14.12 4.75 5.82
C LEU A 51 -15.19 4.04 5.01
N SER A 52 -16.23 3.60 5.70
CA SER A 52 -17.43 3.03 5.12
C SER A 52 -18.64 3.90 5.43
N GLN A 53 -19.60 3.93 4.51
CA GLN A 53 -20.90 4.56 4.67
C GLN A 53 -21.97 3.54 4.30
N ALA A 54 -22.88 3.25 5.23
CA ALA A 54 -23.98 2.33 5.00
C ALA A 54 -25.23 3.07 4.49
N ARG A 55 -26.03 2.40 3.65
CA ARG A 55 -27.43 2.75 3.38
C ARG A 55 -28.31 1.59 3.81
N ASP A 56 -29.38 1.87 4.54
CA ASP A 56 -30.35 0.86 4.97
C ASP A 56 -31.40 0.55 3.88
N ALA A 57 -32.24 -0.46 4.11
CA ALA A 57 -33.29 -0.86 3.18
C ALA A 57 -34.48 0.13 3.14
N ALA A 58 -34.60 1.03 4.10
CA ALA A 58 -35.55 2.14 4.10
C ALA A 58 -35.03 3.37 3.30
N GLY A 59 -33.77 3.35 2.86
CA GLY A 59 -33.13 4.39 2.08
C GLY A 59 -32.35 5.43 2.91
N ASN A 60 -32.29 5.26 4.24
CA ASN A 60 -31.51 6.12 5.13
C ASN A 60 -30.02 5.92 4.87
N LEU A 61 -29.29 7.03 4.71
CA LEU A 61 -27.85 7.04 4.51
C LEU A 61 -27.17 7.41 5.82
N GLU A 62 -26.14 6.66 6.19
CA GLU A 62 -25.27 7.01 7.31
C GLU A 62 -24.61 8.37 7.12
N ASP A 63 -24.46 9.15 8.19
CA ASP A 63 -23.83 10.47 8.14
C ASP A 63 -22.40 10.43 7.59
N SER A 64 -22.03 11.49 6.87
CA SER A 64 -20.67 11.61 6.33
C SER A 64 -19.62 11.68 7.44
N LYS A 65 -18.63 10.80 7.36
CA LYS A 65 -17.49 10.76 8.28
C LYS A 65 -16.32 11.58 7.73
N THR A 66 -15.61 12.26 8.62
CA THR A 66 -14.34 12.96 8.31
C THR A 66 -13.11 12.26 8.90
N VAL A 67 -13.33 11.31 9.81
CA VAL A 67 -12.29 10.51 10.46
C VAL A 67 -12.23 9.14 9.80
N ALA A 68 -11.00 8.65 9.58
CA ALA A 68 -10.77 7.33 9.05
C ALA A 68 -11.08 6.24 10.08
N GLU A 69 -11.69 5.15 9.63
CA GLU A 69 -12.00 3.97 10.46
C GLU A 69 -10.90 2.92 10.41
N ALA A 70 -10.10 2.93 9.33
CA ALA A 70 -8.90 2.12 9.20
C ALA A 70 -7.79 2.91 8.51
N ILE A 71 -6.55 2.68 8.95
CA ILE A 71 -5.35 3.31 8.39
C ILE A 71 -4.30 2.22 8.15
N THR A 72 -3.63 2.27 7.01
CA THR A 72 -2.50 1.40 6.69
C THR A 72 -1.46 2.17 5.88
N ALA A 73 -0.25 1.65 5.78
CA ALA A 73 0.79 2.17 4.92
C ALA A 73 1.53 1.01 4.23
N ILE A 74 1.94 1.22 2.99
CA ILE A 74 2.85 0.31 2.30
C ILE A 74 4.24 0.89 2.46
N ILE A 75 5.00 0.34 3.41
CA ILE A 75 6.37 0.79 3.68
C ILE A 75 7.28 0.19 2.61
N VAL A 76 8.11 1.04 1.99
CA VAL A 76 9.21 0.60 1.13
C VAL A 76 10.48 0.66 1.95
N ARG A 77 11.14 -0.49 2.08
CA ARG A 77 12.49 -0.55 2.61
C ARG A 77 13.45 -0.58 1.43
N ARG A 78 14.25 0.47 1.25
CA ARG A 78 15.27 0.50 0.20
C ARG A 78 16.20 -0.70 0.36
N GLY A 79 16.54 -1.35 -0.75
CA GLY A 79 17.37 -2.56 -0.75
C GLY A 79 16.64 -3.87 -0.41
N ASP A 80 15.39 -3.85 0.06
CA ASP A 80 14.54 -5.03 0.20
C ASP A 80 13.65 -5.14 -1.06
N LEU A 81 14.16 -5.86 -2.05
CA LEU A 81 13.56 -5.93 -3.39
C LEU A 81 12.50 -7.02 -3.49
N ASN A 82 12.54 -8.04 -2.63
CA ASN A 82 11.54 -9.11 -2.61
C ASN A 82 10.39 -8.84 -1.61
N GLY A 83 10.53 -7.84 -0.73
CA GLY A 83 9.52 -7.45 0.26
C GLY A 83 9.43 -8.40 1.45
N ASP A 84 10.47 -9.18 1.74
CA ASP A 84 10.49 -10.13 2.85
C ASP A 84 10.89 -9.51 4.20
N GLY A 85 11.27 -8.23 4.19
CA GLY A 85 11.65 -7.46 5.36
C GLY A 85 13.14 -7.52 5.69
N ALA A 86 13.94 -8.31 4.99
CA ALA A 86 15.40 -8.35 5.11
C ALA A 86 16.09 -7.69 3.91
N ILE A 87 17.34 -7.27 4.09
CA ILE A 87 18.19 -6.80 2.99
C ILE A 87 19.31 -7.82 2.85
N SER A 88 19.28 -8.59 1.75
CA SER A 88 19.98 -9.86 1.66
C SER A 88 20.47 -10.19 0.24
N ILE A 89 21.08 -11.37 0.06
CA ILE A 89 21.55 -11.85 -1.25
C ILE A 89 20.42 -12.09 -2.25
N PRO A 90 19.24 -12.62 -1.86
CA PRO A 90 18.05 -12.58 -2.71
C PRO A 90 17.75 -11.21 -3.34
N ASP A 91 17.89 -10.13 -2.57
CA ASP A 91 17.67 -8.77 -3.06
C ASP A 91 18.76 -8.33 -4.03
N LEU A 92 20.00 -8.72 -3.77
CA LEU A 92 21.14 -8.51 -4.67
C LEU A 92 20.89 -9.16 -6.04
N ILE A 93 20.37 -10.39 -6.04
CA ILE A 93 20.04 -11.12 -7.28
C ILE A 93 18.92 -10.40 -8.04
N LEU A 94 17.87 -9.95 -7.34
CA LEU A 94 16.78 -9.18 -7.96
C LEU A 94 17.29 -7.87 -8.56
N LEU A 95 18.18 -7.15 -7.88
CA LEU A 95 18.75 -5.91 -8.40
C LEU A 95 19.54 -6.15 -9.69
N ILE A 96 20.33 -7.22 -9.74
CA ILE A 96 21.05 -7.62 -10.96
C ILE A 96 20.06 -7.93 -12.10
N GLN A 97 18.96 -8.65 -11.81
CA GLN A 97 17.94 -8.95 -12.82
C GLN A 97 17.25 -7.68 -13.32
N ILE A 98 17.00 -6.69 -12.45
CA ILE A 98 16.43 -5.39 -12.83
C ILE A 98 17.39 -4.64 -13.77
N LEU A 99 18.68 -4.57 -13.43
CA LEU A 99 19.69 -3.91 -14.25
C LEU A 99 19.88 -4.59 -15.62
N GLN A 100 19.61 -5.89 -15.71
CA GLN A 100 19.63 -6.66 -16.96
C GLN A 100 18.31 -6.56 -17.74
N GLY A 101 17.28 -5.88 -17.22
CA GLY A 101 15.95 -5.81 -17.83
C GLY A 101 15.16 -7.12 -17.77
N ILE A 102 15.59 -8.08 -16.94
CA ILE A 102 14.94 -9.38 -16.75
C ILE A 102 13.75 -9.24 -15.79
N ALA A 103 13.88 -8.38 -14.77
CA ALA A 103 12.84 -8.08 -13.80
C ALA A 103 12.42 -6.61 -13.85
N PRO A 104 11.14 -6.27 -13.57
CA PRO A 104 10.71 -4.89 -13.50
C PRO A 104 11.30 -4.21 -12.26
N ALA A 105 11.74 -2.96 -12.42
CA ALA A 105 12.19 -2.14 -11.30
C ALA A 105 11.04 -1.86 -10.31
N ASN A 106 11.36 -1.85 -9.01
CA ASN A 106 10.45 -1.41 -7.96
C ASN A 106 11.06 -0.24 -7.17
N ALA A 107 10.27 0.36 -6.28
CA ALA A 107 10.69 1.53 -5.50
C ALA A 107 11.84 1.24 -4.51
N ALA A 108 12.15 -0.02 -4.22
CA ALA A 108 13.27 -0.41 -3.37
C ALA A 108 14.61 -0.53 -4.11
N ALA A 109 14.58 -0.55 -5.46
CA ALA A 109 15.75 -0.76 -6.31
C ALA A 109 16.67 0.47 -6.43
N ASP A 110 16.13 1.68 -6.22
CA ASP A 110 16.94 2.90 -6.03
C ASP A 110 17.45 2.93 -4.58
N VAL A 111 18.52 2.18 -4.36
CA VAL A 111 19.11 1.91 -3.05
C VAL A 111 19.91 3.12 -2.56
N ASN A 112 20.54 3.87 -3.46
CA ASN A 112 21.31 5.07 -3.10
C ASN A 112 20.45 6.35 -3.03
N GLY A 113 19.23 6.33 -3.57
CA GLY A 113 18.28 7.44 -3.54
C GLY A 113 18.57 8.56 -4.55
N ASP A 114 19.32 8.27 -5.63
CA ASP A 114 19.68 9.24 -6.66
C ASP A 114 18.58 9.44 -7.73
N GLY A 115 17.50 8.67 -7.63
CA GLY A 115 16.34 8.72 -8.54
C GLY A 115 16.49 7.85 -9.79
N SER A 116 17.60 7.12 -9.95
CA SER A 116 17.88 6.28 -11.11
C SER A 116 18.34 4.89 -10.69
N VAL A 117 17.63 3.84 -11.10
CA VAL A 117 18.07 2.45 -10.84
C VAL A 117 19.25 2.09 -11.75
N ASN A 118 20.46 1.99 -11.20
CA ASN A 118 21.71 1.80 -11.93
C ASN A 118 22.78 1.01 -11.13
N VAL A 119 24.01 0.90 -11.65
CA VAL A 119 25.09 0.15 -10.97
C VAL A 119 25.53 0.78 -9.64
N GLY A 120 25.25 2.07 -9.43
CA GLY A 120 25.42 2.75 -8.16
C GLY A 120 24.61 2.10 -7.05
N ASP A 121 23.38 1.67 -7.34
CA ASP A 121 22.54 0.92 -6.39
C ASP A 121 23.13 -0.45 -6.06
N LEU A 122 23.68 -1.13 -7.07
CA LEU A 122 24.34 -2.42 -6.90
C LEU A 122 25.52 -2.31 -5.94
N ILE A 123 26.37 -1.30 -6.15
CA ILE A 123 27.51 -1.02 -5.28
C ILE A 123 27.02 -0.72 -3.87
N ARG A 124 25.97 0.11 -3.75
CA ARG A 124 25.42 0.51 -2.45
C ARG A 124 24.87 -0.69 -1.67
N LEU A 125 24.15 -1.58 -2.34
CA LEU A 125 23.60 -2.79 -1.74
C LEU A 125 24.71 -3.75 -1.28
N ILE A 126 25.77 -3.93 -2.09
CA ILE A 126 26.93 -4.76 -1.70
C ILE A 126 27.63 -4.20 -0.46
N GLN A 127 27.85 -2.88 -0.39
CA GLN A 127 28.47 -2.23 0.77
C GLN A 127 27.66 -2.46 2.05
N HIS A 128 26.32 -2.45 1.95
CA HIS A 128 25.44 -2.77 3.06
C HIS A 128 25.61 -4.22 3.52
N LEU A 129 25.57 -5.17 2.59
CA LEU A 129 25.70 -6.60 2.89
C LEU A 129 27.08 -6.97 3.46
N GLN A 130 28.12 -6.22 3.10
CA GLN A 130 29.47 -6.37 3.65
C GLN A 130 29.64 -5.68 5.01
N GLY A 131 28.62 -4.98 5.52
CA GLY A 131 28.68 -4.21 6.76
C GLY A 131 29.57 -2.96 6.68
N VAL A 132 29.98 -2.56 5.47
CA VAL A 132 30.85 -1.41 5.24
C VAL A 132 30.06 -0.10 5.36
N SER A 133 28.75 -0.12 5.07
CA SER A 133 27.90 1.05 5.23
C SER A 133 26.40 0.69 5.34
N PRO A 134 25.71 1.06 6.44
CA PRO A 134 24.26 0.86 6.58
C PRO A 134 23.45 1.66 5.54
N LEU A 135 22.28 1.14 5.16
CA LEU A 135 21.27 1.90 4.44
C LEU A 135 20.49 2.74 5.47
N GLU A 136 20.29 4.02 5.19
CA GLU A 136 19.47 4.94 6.00
C GLU A 136 17.98 4.79 5.70
#